data_AF-A0A1R3UK99-F1
#
_entry.id   AF-A0A1R3UK99-F1
#
_cell.length_a   1.000
_cell.length_b   1.000
_cell.length_c   1.000
_cell.angle_alpha   90.00
_cell.angle_beta   90.00
_cell.angle_gamma   90.00
#
_symmetry.space_group_name_H-M   'P 1'
#
loop_
_entity.id
_entity.type
_entity.pdbx_description
1 polymer ?
#
loop_
_entity_poly.entity_id
_entity_poly.type
_entity_poly.pdbx_seq_one_letter_code
_entity_poly.pdbx_strand_id
1 'polypeptide(L)'
;MLNVLVVSGVILGLLLFGYSTTQIYLQFGGAPGATDAPGPQDGSEPSQEASAEPEGATPEEGGSGPQTQAGSEPTTVVYRILESSSLRFTGQITVTNTSTSTLEAWELALAFESAEITEVRDADWEPMDDGILAGRSGAEAALEPGESVALTFDAVGVSQSPIRCSLNGHVCQL
;
A
#
# COMPACT_ATOMS: atom_id res chain seq x y z
N MET A 1 9.27 -24.49 -42.53
CA MET A 1 10.39 -24.33 -41.57
C MET A 1 10.26 -23.10 -40.66
N LEU A 2 9.59 -22.02 -41.10
CA LEU A 2 9.40 -20.80 -40.29
C LEU A 2 8.63 -21.04 -38.97
N ASN A 3 7.57 -21.86 -38.97
CA ASN A 3 6.77 -22.12 -37.76
C ASN A 3 7.56 -22.85 -36.65
N VAL A 4 8.56 -23.66 -37.00
CA VAL A 4 9.38 -24.38 -36.02
C VAL A 4 10.35 -23.42 -35.30
N LEU A 5 10.86 -22.41 -36.02
CA LEU A 5 11.73 -21.38 -35.44
C LEU A 5 10.97 -20.46 -34.47
N VAL A 6 9.74 -20.09 -34.80
CA VAL A 6 8.90 -19.23 -33.94
C VAL A 6 8.56 -19.93 -32.62
N VAL A 7 8.15 -21.19 -32.68
CA VAL A 7 7.81 -21.98 -31.47
C VAL A 7 9.04 -22.16 -30.57
N SER A 8 10.22 -22.39 -31.15
CA SER A 8 11.46 -22.52 -30.38
C SER A 8 11.87 -21.20 -29.71
N GLY A 9 11.65 -20.05 -30.36
CA GLY A 9 11.95 -18.74 -29.79
C GLY A 9 11.07 -18.40 -28.59
N VAL A 10 9.77 -18.72 -28.68
CA VAL A 10 8.80 -18.46 -27.59
C VAL A 10 9.12 -19.30 -26.35
N ILE A 11 9.43 -20.59 -26.53
CA ILE A 11 9.78 -21.48 -25.41
C ILE A 11 11.06 -21.01 -24.71
N LEU A 12 12.07 -20.58 -25.48
CA LEU A 12 13.32 -20.05 -24.91
C LEU A 12 13.07 -18.75 -24.11
N GLY A 13 12.22 -17.87 -24.63
CA GLY A 13 11.86 -16.61 -23.96
C GLY A 13 11.14 -16.84 -22.63
N LEU A 14 10.19 -17.79 -22.58
CA LEU A 14 9.46 -18.12 -21.35
C LEU A 14 10.36 -18.76 -20.29
N LEU A 15 11.32 -19.61 -20.69
CA LEU A 15 12.28 -20.20 -19.76
C LEU A 15 13.25 -19.18 -19.16
N LEU A 16 13.71 -18.20 -19.95
CA LEU A 16 14.58 -17.13 -19.46
C LEU A 16 13.84 -16.15 -18.53
N PHE A 17 12.57 -15.85 -18.82
CA PHE A 17 11.75 -14.99 -17.95
C PHE A 17 11.52 -15.64 -16.58
N GLY A 18 11.31 -16.95 -16.53
CA GLY A 18 11.12 -17.69 -15.28
C GLY A 18 12.36 -17.79 -14.38
N TYR A 19 13.57 -17.65 -14.92
CA TYR A 19 14.81 -17.73 -14.14
C TYR A 19 15.22 -16.40 -13.48
N SER A 20 14.58 -15.28 -13.83
CA SER A 20 14.99 -13.93 -13.44
C SER A 20 14.31 -13.39 -12.18
N THR A 21 13.89 -14.27 -11.25
CA THR A 21 13.32 -13.88 -9.95
C THR A 21 14.23 -14.31 -8.79
N THR A 22 15.51 -13.98 -8.87
CA THR A 22 16.41 -14.11 -7.71
C THR A 22 16.20 -12.93 -6.77
N GLN A 23 15.38 -13.20 -5.74
CA GLN A 23 15.24 -12.52 -4.44
C GLN A 23 16.14 -11.28 -4.20
N ILE A 24 15.52 -10.10 -4.08
CA ILE A 24 16.14 -8.92 -3.48
C ILE A 24 16.18 -9.13 -1.96
N TYR A 25 17.37 -9.26 -1.39
CA TYR A 25 17.58 -9.30 0.06
C TYR A 25 17.87 -7.87 0.54
N LEU A 26 16.86 -7.18 1.07
CA LEU A 26 17.07 -5.89 1.70
C LEU A 26 17.70 -6.12 3.08
N GLN A 27 18.99 -5.84 3.19
CA GLN A 27 19.70 -5.84 4.45
C GLN A 27 19.29 -4.59 5.22
N PHE A 28 18.32 -4.72 6.14
CA PHE A 28 18.03 -3.66 7.09
C PHE A 28 19.23 -3.49 8.02
N GLY A 29 20.00 -2.43 7.81
CA GLY A 29 21.08 -2.03 8.70
C GLY A 29 20.52 -1.84 10.11
N GLY A 30 21.06 -2.60 11.06
CA GLY A 30 20.79 -2.40 12.48
C GLY A 30 21.14 -0.97 12.89
N ALA A 31 20.23 -0.35 13.63
CA ALA A 31 20.32 1.04 14.06
C ALA A 31 21.59 1.33 14.88
N PRO A 32 22.08 2.59 14.83
CA PRO A 32 23.26 3.05 15.56
C PRO A 32 22.94 3.31 17.04
N GLY A 33 23.91 3.08 17.91
CA GLY A 33 23.90 3.65 19.26
C GLY A 33 23.32 2.74 20.35
N ALA A 34 24.10 1.77 20.80
CA ALA A 34 24.07 1.31 22.18
C ALA A 34 25.48 1.49 22.75
N THR A 35 25.81 2.72 23.15
CA THR A 35 27.02 3.00 23.92
C THR A 35 26.74 2.57 25.37
N ASP A 36 27.19 1.36 25.72
CA ASP A 36 27.39 0.97 27.11
C ASP A 36 28.43 1.90 27.74
N ALA A 37 28.04 2.68 28.75
CA ALA A 37 28.96 3.28 29.71
C ALA A 37 29.10 2.31 30.90
N PRO A 38 30.31 2.06 31.41
CA PRO A 38 30.82 2.99 32.44
C PRO A 38 32.36 3.15 32.46
N GLY A 39 32.82 4.34 32.83
CA GLY A 39 34.22 4.58 33.20
C GLY A 39 34.51 6.08 33.45
N PRO A 40 35.03 6.48 34.63
CA PRO A 40 35.27 7.89 34.94
C PRO A 40 36.74 8.26 34.73
N GLN A 41 37.10 9.17 33.81
CA GLN A 41 38.39 9.88 33.84
C GLN A 41 38.28 11.29 33.22
N ASP A 42 38.35 12.28 34.12
CA ASP A 42 39.11 13.54 34.09
C ASP A 42 39.67 14.11 32.77
N GLY A 43 39.45 15.41 32.57
CA GLY A 43 40.47 16.30 32.00
C GLY A 43 40.29 16.85 30.58
N SER A 44 40.05 18.16 30.52
CA SER A 44 40.58 19.13 29.53
C SER A 44 39.85 19.33 28.19
N GLU A 45 39.20 20.49 28.06
CA GLU A 45 38.87 21.19 26.81
C GLU A 45 40.13 21.44 25.94
N PRO A 46 39.98 21.46 24.61
CA PRO A 46 40.25 22.70 23.90
C PRO A 46 39.29 23.01 22.73
N SER A 47 39.07 24.31 22.52
CA SER A 47 38.32 24.93 21.43
C SER A 47 38.82 24.53 20.03
N GLN A 48 37.90 24.31 19.10
CA GLN A 48 38.17 24.50 17.66
C GLN A 48 36.89 24.89 16.91
N GLU A 49 36.80 26.19 16.59
CA GLU A 49 36.00 26.68 15.47
C GLU A 49 36.60 26.15 14.16
N ALA A 50 35.77 25.54 13.31
CA ALA A 50 36.04 25.40 11.88
C ALA A 50 34.73 25.27 11.12
N SER A 51 34.33 26.35 10.46
CA SER A 51 33.31 26.38 9.42
C SER A 51 33.58 25.34 8.33
N ALA A 52 32.54 24.60 7.94
CA ALA A 52 32.44 23.99 6.62
C ALA A 52 30.96 23.75 6.30
N GLU A 53 30.35 24.73 5.64
CA GLU A 53 29.13 24.57 4.85
C GLU A 53 29.55 24.00 3.48
N PRO A 54 28.87 22.96 2.96
CA PRO A 54 28.80 22.75 1.54
C PRO A 54 27.37 22.93 1.03
N GLU A 55 27.28 23.76 0.00
CA GLU A 55 26.15 23.91 -0.90
C GLU A 55 25.60 22.57 -1.42
N GLY A 56 24.28 22.54 -1.62
CA GLY A 56 23.71 22.00 -2.86
C GLY A 56 23.64 20.49 -2.99
N ALA A 57 22.58 19.90 -2.44
CA ALA A 57 21.94 18.76 -3.06
C ALA A 57 20.43 18.87 -2.82
N THR A 58 19.77 19.59 -3.73
CA THR A 58 18.32 19.50 -3.96
C THR A 58 17.95 18.01 -4.07
N PRO A 59 17.04 17.47 -3.24
CA PRO A 59 16.47 16.17 -3.53
C PRO A 59 15.73 16.30 -4.86
N GLU A 60 16.16 15.54 -5.86
CA GLU A 60 15.39 15.35 -7.08
C GLU A 60 14.01 14.85 -6.68
N GLU A 61 13.00 15.67 -6.99
CA GLU A 61 11.58 15.41 -6.82
C GLU A 61 11.21 14.26 -7.76
N GLY A 62 11.49 13.05 -7.28
CA GLY A 62 11.22 11.80 -7.97
C GLY A 62 9.74 11.49 -7.93
N GLY A 63 9.04 11.86 -9.00
CA GLY A 63 7.85 11.15 -9.49
C GLY A 63 6.57 11.38 -8.70
N SER A 64 5.81 12.42 -9.08
CA SER A 64 4.38 12.54 -8.83
C SER A 64 3.58 11.48 -9.60
N GLY A 65 3.72 10.22 -9.20
CA GLY A 65 2.63 9.24 -9.29
C GLY A 65 1.88 9.23 -7.95
N PRO A 66 0.66 8.69 -7.87
CA PRO A 66 0.00 8.44 -6.60
C PRO A 66 0.89 7.51 -5.75
N GLN A 67 1.64 8.06 -4.80
CA GLN A 67 2.43 7.26 -3.86
C GLN A 67 1.50 6.83 -2.73
N THR A 68 1.03 5.58 -2.79
CA THR A 68 0.40 4.97 -1.62
C THR A 68 1.48 4.79 -0.56
N GLN A 69 1.18 5.17 0.69
CA GLN A 69 2.12 5.06 1.80
C GLN A 69 2.18 3.60 2.27
N ALA A 70 2.81 2.75 1.45
CA ALA A 70 3.08 1.36 1.76
C ALA A 70 3.94 1.31 3.04
N GLY A 71 3.39 0.74 4.12
CA GLY A 71 4.13 0.55 5.38
C GLY A 71 3.63 1.32 6.60
N SER A 72 2.60 2.16 6.49
CA SER A 72 1.98 2.79 7.68
C SER A 72 1.04 1.81 8.39
N GLU A 73 1.49 1.25 9.51
CA GLU A 73 0.64 0.47 10.43
C GLU A 73 -0.09 1.39 11.45
N PRO A 74 -1.31 1.06 11.91
CA PRO A 74 -2.39 0.36 11.22
C PRO A 74 -3.52 1.32 10.82
N THR A 75 -4.25 0.96 9.78
CA THR A 75 -5.51 1.58 9.36
C THR A 75 -6.59 0.51 9.45
N THR A 76 -7.73 0.82 10.07
CA THR A 76 -8.82 -0.15 10.28
C THR A 76 -9.82 -0.09 9.14
N VAL A 77 -10.34 -1.25 8.73
CA VAL A 77 -11.40 -1.35 7.72
C VAL A 77 -12.61 -2.03 8.35
N VAL A 78 -13.79 -1.41 8.21
CA VAL A 78 -15.06 -1.96 8.69
C VAL A 78 -15.98 -2.17 7.50
N TYR A 79 -16.54 -3.38 7.38
CA TYR A 79 -17.50 -3.73 6.35
C TYR A 79 -18.91 -3.85 6.95
N ARG A 80 -19.93 -3.35 6.23
CA ARG A 80 -21.33 -3.60 6.55
C ARG A 80 -22.20 -3.68 5.30
N ILE A 81 -23.26 -4.48 5.36
CA ILE A 81 -24.33 -4.50 4.36
C ILE A 81 -25.35 -3.44 4.73
N LEU A 82 -25.68 -2.54 3.81
CA LEU A 82 -26.73 -1.54 3.99
C LEU A 82 -28.10 -2.07 3.56
N GLU A 83 -28.15 -2.67 2.37
CA GLU A 83 -29.36 -3.22 1.77
C GLU A 83 -29.03 -4.54 1.07
N SER A 84 -29.96 -5.50 1.05
CA SER A 84 -29.76 -6.75 0.32
C SER A 84 -31.08 -7.35 -0.18
N SER A 85 -30.96 -8.12 -1.25
CA SER A 85 -32.00 -8.93 -1.87
C SER A 85 -31.40 -10.27 -2.29
N SER A 86 -32.18 -11.13 -2.95
CA SER A 86 -31.68 -12.41 -3.44
C SER A 86 -30.67 -12.31 -4.58
N LEU A 87 -30.56 -11.16 -5.26
CA LEU A 87 -29.73 -10.98 -6.46
C LEU A 87 -28.76 -9.80 -6.38
N ARG A 88 -28.93 -8.91 -5.41
CA ARG A 88 -28.14 -7.68 -5.27
C ARG A 88 -28.00 -7.28 -3.83
N PHE A 89 -26.93 -6.58 -3.52
CA PHE A 89 -26.75 -5.90 -2.23
C PHE A 89 -25.94 -4.63 -2.39
N THR A 90 -26.14 -3.72 -1.44
CA THR A 90 -25.36 -2.50 -1.29
C THR A 90 -24.53 -2.64 -0.03
N GLY A 91 -23.21 -2.53 -0.16
CA GLY A 91 -22.27 -2.58 0.95
C GLY A 91 -21.67 -1.20 1.24
N GLN A 92 -21.27 -0.97 2.48
CA GLN A 92 -20.43 0.17 2.87
C GLN A 92 -19.15 -0.34 3.50
N ILE A 93 -18.05 0.31 3.15
CA ILE A 93 -16.76 0.15 3.80
C ILE A 93 -16.37 1.47 4.45
N THR A 94 -15.87 1.40 5.68
CA THR A 94 -15.29 2.54 6.38
C THR A 94 -13.81 2.27 6.60
N VAL A 95 -12.96 3.19 6.15
CA VAL A 95 -11.51 3.17 6.35
C VAL A 95 -11.18 4.22 7.40
N THR A 96 -10.49 3.83 8.47
CA THR A 96 -10.10 4.71 9.58
C THR A 96 -8.59 4.72 9.74
N ASN A 97 -7.96 5.88 9.65
CA ASN A 97 -6.55 6.03 9.96
C ASN A 97 -6.33 5.90 11.47
N THR A 98 -5.88 4.74 11.94
CA THR A 98 -5.56 4.49 13.34
C THR A 98 -4.07 4.66 13.64
N SER A 99 -3.28 5.13 12.67
CA SER A 99 -1.86 5.44 12.84
C SER A 99 -1.65 6.81 13.48
N THR A 100 -0.40 7.16 13.77
CA THR A 100 -0.01 8.47 14.32
C THR A 100 0.38 9.49 13.25
N SER A 101 0.33 9.11 11.96
CA SER A 101 0.70 9.97 10.82
C SER A 101 -0.49 10.19 9.91
N THR A 102 -0.57 11.36 9.28
CA THR A 102 -1.53 11.59 8.19
C THR A 102 -1.26 10.61 7.05
N LEU A 103 -2.33 10.06 6.50
CA LEU A 103 -2.29 9.19 5.34
C LEU A 103 -2.66 10.00 4.10
N GLU A 104 -1.67 10.38 3.30
CA GLU A 104 -1.85 11.28 2.14
C GLU A 104 -2.65 10.65 0.99
N ALA A 105 -2.64 9.33 0.90
CA ALA A 105 -3.38 8.55 -0.08
C ALA A 105 -3.68 7.16 0.47
N TRP A 106 -4.78 6.58 0.01
CA TRP A 106 -5.18 5.23 0.42
C TRP A 106 -5.71 4.42 -0.76
N GLU A 107 -5.42 3.13 -0.71
CA GLU A 107 -5.80 2.13 -1.69
C GLU A 107 -6.28 0.87 -0.98
N LEU A 108 -7.52 0.48 -1.24
CA LEU A 108 -8.22 -0.65 -0.68
C LEU A 108 -8.50 -1.68 -1.79
N ALA A 109 -7.90 -2.85 -1.69
CA ALA A 109 -8.25 -4.00 -2.49
C ALA A 109 -9.22 -4.92 -1.72
N LEU A 110 -10.33 -5.28 -2.34
CA LEU A 110 -11.30 -6.23 -1.82
C LEU A 110 -11.57 -7.32 -2.83
N ALA A 111 -11.73 -8.56 -2.35
CA ALA A 111 -12.18 -9.68 -3.17
C ALA A 111 -13.40 -10.37 -2.56
N PHE A 112 -14.28 -10.87 -3.40
CA PHE A 112 -15.50 -11.57 -3.04
C PHE A 112 -15.51 -12.97 -3.65
N GLU A 113 -16.08 -13.96 -2.96
CA GLU A 113 -16.10 -15.33 -3.48
C GLU A 113 -16.90 -15.47 -4.78
N SER A 114 -18.00 -14.72 -4.89
CA SER A 114 -18.94 -14.85 -6.01
C SER A 114 -19.73 -13.60 -6.37
N ALA A 115 -19.53 -12.49 -5.66
CA ALA A 115 -20.26 -11.25 -5.88
C ALA A 115 -19.47 -10.37 -6.84
N GLU A 116 -20.17 -9.78 -7.80
CA GLU A 116 -19.59 -8.87 -8.78
C GLU A 116 -19.96 -7.44 -8.38
N ILE A 117 -18.95 -6.60 -8.12
CA ILE A 117 -19.18 -5.18 -7.84
C ILE A 117 -19.41 -4.47 -9.17
N THR A 118 -20.52 -3.75 -9.25
CA THR A 118 -20.94 -3.04 -10.47
C THR A 118 -20.71 -1.54 -10.40
N GLU A 119 -20.64 -0.99 -9.19
CA GLU A 119 -20.46 0.45 -8.97
C GLU A 119 -19.85 0.71 -7.60
N VAL A 120 -18.95 1.69 -7.50
CA VAL A 120 -18.45 2.25 -6.25
C VAL A 120 -18.68 3.75 -6.26
N ARG A 121 -19.12 4.27 -5.11
CA ARG A 121 -19.35 5.69 -4.82
C ARG A 121 -18.39 6.14 -3.73
N ASP A 122 -18.04 7.42 -3.77
CA ASP A 122 -17.13 8.09 -2.83
C ASP A 122 -15.69 7.53 -2.87
N ALA A 123 -15.26 6.94 -3.98
CA ALA A 123 -13.88 6.56 -4.25
C ALA A 123 -13.65 6.46 -5.76
N ASP A 124 -12.41 6.63 -6.19
CA ASP A 124 -11.98 6.14 -7.50
C ASP A 124 -11.85 4.61 -7.41
N TRP A 125 -12.16 3.88 -8.48
CA TRP A 125 -12.10 2.43 -8.45
C TRP A 125 -11.84 1.79 -9.81
N GLU A 126 -11.24 0.60 -9.75
CA GLU A 126 -10.99 -0.27 -10.89
C GLU A 126 -11.47 -1.70 -10.57
N PRO A 127 -12.11 -2.41 -11.53
CA PRO A 127 -12.49 -3.80 -11.35
C PRO A 127 -11.25 -4.72 -11.37
N MET A 128 -11.29 -5.77 -10.57
CA MET A 128 -10.35 -6.89 -10.56
C MET A 128 -11.08 -8.18 -10.92
N ASP A 129 -10.34 -9.26 -11.22
CA ASP A 129 -10.93 -10.55 -11.60
C ASP A 129 -11.94 -11.09 -10.55
N ASP A 130 -11.68 -10.86 -9.26
CA ASP A 130 -12.52 -11.33 -8.15
C ASP A 130 -12.93 -10.22 -7.18
N GLY A 131 -12.91 -8.95 -7.61
CA GLY A 131 -13.32 -7.84 -6.76
C GLY A 131 -12.95 -6.47 -7.30
N ILE A 132 -12.43 -5.60 -6.45
CA ILE A 132 -12.12 -4.21 -6.80
C ILE A 132 -10.81 -3.73 -6.16
N LEU A 133 -10.23 -2.72 -6.81
CA LEU A 133 -9.26 -1.80 -6.23
C LEU A 133 -9.94 -0.43 -6.12
N ALA A 134 -10.15 0.07 -4.90
CA ALA A 134 -10.72 1.40 -4.67
C ALA A 134 -9.71 2.29 -3.95
N GLY A 135 -9.66 3.57 -4.27
CA GLY A 135 -8.73 4.46 -3.63
C GLY A 135 -9.09 5.92 -3.81
N ARG A 136 -8.30 6.77 -3.18
CA ARG A 136 -8.28 8.20 -3.45
C ARG A 136 -6.86 8.73 -3.25
N SER A 137 -6.49 9.75 -4.02
CA SER A 137 -5.21 10.44 -3.90
C SER A 137 -5.40 11.96 -3.93
N GLY A 138 -4.38 12.70 -3.45
CA GLY A 138 -4.41 14.15 -3.35
C GLY A 138 -5.02 14.66 -2.03
N ALA A 139 -5.15 15.98 -1.91
CA ALA A 139 -5.52 16.62 -0.64
C ALA A 139 -6.88 16.17 -0.06
N GLU A 140 -7.83 15.76 -0.91
CA GLU A 140 -9.15 15.26 -0.50
C GLU A 140 -9.15 13.76 -0.11
N ALA A 141 -8.00 13.10 -0.26
CA ALA A 141 -7.76 11.73 0.18
C ALA A 141 -7.01 11.65 1.51
N ALA A 142 -6.43 12.77 1.96
CA ALA A 142 -5.68 12.83 3.19
C ALA A 142 -6.58 12.45 4.37
N LEU A 143 -6.14 11.48 5.17
CA LEU A 143 -6.79 11.10 6.42
C LEU A 143 -5.86 11.42 7.58
N GLU A 144 -6.25 12.38 8.42
CA GLU A 144 -5.54 12.67 9.66
C GLU A 144 -5.64 11.49 10.65
N PRO A 145 -4.74 11.40 11.64
CA PRO A 145 -4.87 10.42 12.73
C PRO A 145 -6.26 10.46 13.39
N GLY A 146 -6.97 9.33 13.35
CA GLY A 146 -8.33 9.16 13.87
C GLY A 146 -9.45 9.48 12.88
N GLU A 147 -9.14 10.04 11.71
CA GLU A 147 -10.12 10.34 10.67
C GLU A 147 -10.61 9.08 9.96
N SER A 148 -11.83 9.15 9.41
CA SER A 148 -12.42 8.07 8.64
C SER A 148 -13.08 8.57 7.36
N VAL A 149 -12.99 7.75 6.31
CA VAL A 149 -13.76 7.89 5.09
C VAL A 149 -14.66 6.67 4.90
N ALA A 150 -15.80 6.87 4.26
CA ALA A 150 -16.69 5.79 3.88
C ALA A 150 -16.88 5.77 2.37
N LEU A 151 -16.90 4.56 1.81
CA LEU A 151 -17.26 4.30 0.43
C LEU A 151 -18.42 3.30 0.38
N THR A 152 -19.27 3.43 -0.62
CA THR A 152 -20.44 2.57 -0.79
C THR A 152 -20.38 1.89 -2.15
N PHE A 153 -20.73 0.62 -2.24
CA PHE A 153 -20.74 -0.11 -3.50
C PHE A 153 -22.05 -0.85 -3.72
N ASP A 154 -22.40 -1.05 -4.98
CA ASP A 154 -23.47 -1.96 -5.39
C ASP A 154 -22.87 -3.19 -6.03
N ALA A 155 -23.43 -4.35 -5.68
CA ALA A 155 -23.00 -5.63 -6.20
C ALA A 155 -24.16 -6.51 -6.65
N VAL A 156 -23.89 -7.35 -7.65
CA VAL A 156 -24.75 -8.44 -8.09
C VAL A 156 -24.25 -9.74 -7.45
N GLY A 157 -25.18 -10.53 -6.91
CA GLY A 157 -24.90 -11.77 -6.21
C GLY A 157 -25.57 -11.85 -4.85
N VAL A 158 -25.35 -12.98 -4.17
CA VAL A 158 -25.77 -13.17 -2.77
C VAL A 158 -24.90 -12.28 -1.88
N SER A 159 -25.51 -11.64 -0.89
CA SER A 159 -24.79 -10.82 0.07
C SER A 159 -23.77 -11.64 0.86
N GLN A 160 -22.55 -11.14 0.93
CA GLN A 160 -21.42 -11.81 1.57
C GLN A 160 -20.35 -10.80 1.99
N SER A 161 -19.56 -11.16 3.00
CA SER A 161 -18.34 -10.42 3.33
C SER A 161 -17.24 -10.66 2.29
N PRO A 162 -16.33 -9.70 2.09
CA PRO A 162 -15.13 -9.94 1.29
C PRO A 162 -14.30 -11.10 1.87
N ILE A 163 -13.76 -11.95 1.00
CA ILE A 163 -12.85 -13.05 1.36
C ILE A 163 -11.39 -12.58 1.46
N ARG A 164 -11.07 -11.43 0.85
CA ARG A 164 -9.76 -10.78 0.96
C ARG A 164 -9.94 -9.29 1.14
N CYS A 165 -9.08 -8.71 1.97
CA CYS A 165 -8.99 -7.29 2.24
C CYS A 165 -7.51 -6.91 2.32
N SER A 166 -7.11 -5.90 1.57
CA SER A 166 -5.79 -5.28 1.69
C SER A 166 -5.91 -3.77 1.62
N LEU A 167 -5.25 -3.06 2.51
CA LEU A 167 -5.20 -1.60 2.55
C LEU A 167 -3.75 -1.13 2.50
N ASN A 168 -3.39 -0.36 1.48
CA ASN A 168 -2.01 0.07 1.20
C ASN A 168 -1.00 -1.08 1.22
N GLY A 169 -1.41 -2.24 0.69
CA GLY A 169 -0.61 -3.47 0.63
C GLY A 169 -0.61 -4.33 1.90
N HIS A 170 -1.32 -3.93 2.97
CA HIS A 170 -1.42 -4.68 4.22
C HIS A 170 -2.74 -5.40 4.35
N VAL A 171 -2.72 -6.68 4.71
CA VAL A 171 -3.95 -7.47 4.92
C VAL A 171 -4.77 -6.87 6.06
N CYS A 172 -6.02 -6.51 5.78
CA CYS A 172 -6.99 -6.04 6.77
C CYS A 172 -7.90 -7.17 7.25
N GLN A 173 -8.37 -7.04 8.50
CA GLN A 173 -9.43 -7.86 9.06
C GLN A 173 -10.77 -7.13 8.88
N LEU A 174 -11.83 -7.88 8.57
CA LEU A 174 -13.20 -7.40 8.36
C LEU A 174 -14.19 -8.09 9.29
#